data_AF-A0A920AXU5-F1
#
_entry.id   AF-A0A920AXU5-F1
#
_cell.length_a   1.000
_cell.length_b   1.000
_cell.length_c   1.000
_cell.angle_alpha   90.00
_cell.angle_beta   90.00
_cell.angle_gamma   90.00
#
_symmetry.space_group_name_H-M   'P 1'
#
loop_
_entity.id
_entity.type
_entity.pdbx_description
1 polymer ?
#
loop_
_entity_poly.entity_id
_entity_poly.type
_entity_poly.pdbx_seq_one_letter_code
_entity_poly.pdbx_strand_id
1 'polypeptide(L)' 'MKKKLISMTADELLERRICCGLGCQNCPYDPPHKKGNKTVRPPEKRIRLGTYSKGAQSSHWDLDYMSTDELEEIFNTKK' A
#
# COMPACT_ATOMS: atom_id res chain seq x y z
N MET A 1 -12.63 20.25 3.35
CA MET A 1 -12.14 20.11 4.74
C MET A 1 -10.92 19.20 4.75
N LYS A 2 -9.71 19.70 5.08
CA LYS A 2 -8.51 18.85 5.16
C LYS A 2 -8.64 17.96 6.39
N LYS A 3 -8.82 16.65 6.20
CA LYS A 3 -8.91 15.68 7.30
C LYS A 3 -7.54 15.69 8.02
N LYS A 4 -7.52 16.20 9.26
CA LYS A 4 -6.28 16.31 10.06
C LYS A 4 -5.73 14.90 10.27
N LEU A 5 -4.63 14.58 9.60
CA LEU A 5 -3.96 13.29 9.73
C LEU A 5 -3.37 13.22 11.13
N ILE A 6 -3.86 12.28 11.93
CA ILE A 6 -3.35 12.03 13.28
C ILE A 6 -2.03 11.27 13.12
N SER A 7 -0.93 11.98 13.41
CA SER A 7 0.41 11.41 13.53
C SER A 7 0.52 10.70 14.88
N MET A 8 0.19 9.42 14.91
CA MET A 8 0.47 8.52 16.03
C MET A 8 1.31 7.35 15.52
N THR A 9 2.22 6.88 16.36
CA THR A 9 3.06 5.71 16.06
C THR A 9 2.22 4.43 16.06
N ALA A 10 2.75 3.37 15.44
CA ALA A 10 2.05 2.08 15.39
C ALA A 10 1.90 1.48 16.80
N ASP A 11 2.88 1.67 17.67
CA ASP A 11 2.92 1.08 19.02
C ASP A 11 1.85 1.70 19.93
N GLU A 12 1.69 3.03 19.90
CA GLU A 12 0.60 3.72 20.62
C GLU A 12 -0.80 3.26 20.13
N LEU A 13 -0.92 2.92 18.85
CA LEU A 13 -2.16 2.40 18.27
C LEU A 13 -2.41 0.93 18.64
N LEU A 14 -1.35 0.15 18.85
CA LEU A 14 -1.40 -1.24 19.31
C LEU A 14 -1.75 -1.33 20.79
N GLU A 15 -1.25 -0.41 21.62
CA GLU A 15 -1.57 -0.35 23.05
C GLU A 15 -3.08 -0.17 23.31
N ARG A 16 -3.77 0.55 22.42
CA ARG A 16 -5.24 0.69 22.46
C ARG A 16 -6.00 -0.61 22.19
N ARG A 17 -5.36 -1.61 21.58
CA ARG A 17 -5.92 -2.92 21.20
C ARG A 17 -7.18 -2.87 20.32
N ILE A 18 -7.54 -1.70 19.81
CA ILE A 18 -8.72 -1.49 18.96
C ILE A 18 -8.50 -0.35 17.97
N CYS A 19 -8.97 -0.54 16.74
CA CYS A 19 -8.93 0.47 15.70
C CYS A 19 -9.93 1.60 15.98
N CYS A 20 -9.44 2.85 15.97
CA CYS A 20 -10.25 4.05 16.21
C CYS A 20 -11.02 4.54 14.97
N GLY A 21 -10.62 4.12 13.76
CA GLY A 21 -11.24 4.55 12.50
C GLY A 21 -10.87 5.96 12.01
N LEU A 22 -9.84 6.58 12.58
CA LEU A 22 -9.49 8.00 12.31
C LEU A 22 -8.60 8.23 11.08
N GLY A 23 -8.24 7.18 10.32
CA GLY A 23 -7.43 7.36 9.11
C GLY A 23 -5.94 7.62 9.37
N CYS A 24 -5.35 7.01 10.41
CA CYS A 24 -3.92 7.14 10.72
C CYS A 24 -3.01 6.53 9.64
N GLN A 25 -1.87 7.16 9.36
CA GLN A 25 -0.94 6.71 8.32
C GLN A 25 -0.36 5.32 8.62
N ASN A 26 0.06 5.09 9.87
CA ASN A 26 0.66 3.83 10.32
C ASN A 26 -0.36 2.90 10.99
N CYS A 27 -1.55 2.74 10.40
CA CYS A 27 -2.61 1.92 11.00
C CYS A 27 -2.16 0.44 11.09
N PRO A 28 -2.05 -0.14 12.31
CA PRO A 28 -1.56 -1.51 12.50
C PRO A 28 -2.62 -2.60 12.24
N TYR A 29 -3.87 -2.21 12.01
CA TYR A 29 -5.01 -3.13 11.87
C TYR A 29 -5.33 -3.48 10.41
N ASP A 30 -5.92 -4.65 10.18
CA ASP A 30 -6.35 -5.14 8.87
C ASP A 30 -7.79 -5.72 8.94
N PRO A 31 -8.78 -5.19 8.19
CA PRO A 31 -8.70 -4.06 7.28
C PRO A 31 -8.39 -2.70 7.96
N PRO A 32 -7.75 -1.75 7.24
CA PRO A 32 -7.40 -0.42 7.76
C PRO A 32 -8.62 0.36 8.21
N HIS A 33 -8.44 1.21 9.23
CA HIS A 33 -9.38 2.29 9.60
C HIS A 33 -10.83 1.85 9.81
N LYS A 34 -11.08 0.57 10.04
CA LYS A 34 -12.39 0.04 10.40
C LYS A 34 -12.56 0.15 11.90
N LYS A 35 -13.37 1.11 12.36
CA LYS A 35 -13.63 1.35 13.79
C LYS A 35 -14.07 0.04 14.46
N GLY A 36 -13.45 -0.29 15.58
CA GLY A 36 -13.72 -1.52 16.33
C GLY A 36 -12.94 -2.76 15.87
N ASN A 37 -12.15 -2.66 14.78
CA ASN A 37 -11.31 -3.77 14.35
C ASN A 37 -10.20 -4.06 15.38
N LYS A 38 -10.02 -5.33 15.71
CA LYS A 38 -8.97 -5.82 16.63
C LYS A 38 -7.93 -6.69 15.92
N THR A 39 -8.15 -7.00 14.64
CA THR A 39 -7.25 -7.85 13.86
C THR A 39 -6.02 -7.05 13.49
N VAL A 40 -4.90 -7.37 14.16
CA VAL A 40 -3.59 -6.77 13.90
C VAL A 40 -2.96 -7.44 12.69
N ARG A 41 -2.35 -6.62 11.84
CA ARG A 41 -1.59 -7.07 10.68
C ARG A 41 -0.30 -7.77 11.14
N PRO A 42 0.02 -8.96 10.60
CA PRO A 42 1.29 -9.62 10.89
C PRO A 42 2.49 -8.72 10.54
N PRO A 43 3.58 -8.75 11.33
CA PRO A 43 4.77 -7.93 11.08
C PRO A 43 5.34 -8.14 9.68
N GLU A 44 5.26 -9.37 9.16
CA GLU A 44 5.67 -9.77 7.81
C GLU A 44 4.93 -9.02 6.70
N LYS A 45 3.72 -8.53 6.97
CA LYS A 45 2.85 -7.84 6.01
C LYS A 45 2.81 -6.32 6.24
N ARG A 46 3.71 -5.77 7.09
CA ARG A 46 3.66 -4.38 7.57
C ARG A 46 3.72 -3.32 6.48
N ILE A 47 4.39 -3.59 5.36
CA ILE A 47 4.36 -2.66 4.23
C ILE A 47 2.94 -2.70 3.65
N ARG A 48 2.15 -1.67 3.97
CA ARG A 48 0.96 -1.29 3.21
C ARG A 48 1.45 -0.82 1.88
N LEU A 49 1.73 -1.81 1.04
CA LEU A 49 1.92 -1.58 -0.34
C LEU A 49 0.61 -0.93 -0.83
N GLY A 50 0.67 0.37 -1.18
CA GLY A 50 -0.43 1.03 -1.87
C GLY A 50 -0.81 0.24 -3.11
N THR A 51 -2.00 0.50 -3.67
CA THR A 51 -2.53 -0.21 -4.84
C THR A 51 -1.55 -0.32 -6.02
N TYR A 52 -0.52 0.54 -6.09
CA TYR A 52 0.51 0.58 -7.14
C TYR A 52 1.94 0.32 -6.65
N SER A 53 2.13 -0.14 -5.43
CA SER A 53 3.48 -0.28 -4.86
C SER A 53 4.06 -1.67 -5.11
N LYS A 54 5.38 -1.72 -5.26
CA LYS A 54 6.14 -2.80 -5.90
C LYS A 54 5.86 -4.23 -5.41
N GLY A 55 5.43 -4.44 -4.16
CA GLY A 55 5.09 -5.78 -3.66
C GLY A 55 3.62 -6.18 -3.78
N ALA A 56 2.74 -5.34 -4.33
CA ALA A 56 1.32 -5.63 -4.51
C ALA A 56 0.94 -6.07 -5.93
N GLN A 57 1.92 -6.40 -6.78
CA GLN A 57 1.84 -6.60 -8.25
C GLN A 57 2.11 -5.28 -9.01
N SER A 58 2.92 -5.33 -10.05
CA SER A 58 3.48 -4.22 -10.83
C SER A 58 2.48 -3.14 -11.29
N SER A 59 2.94 -1.88 -11.38
CA SER A 59 2.98 -1.09 -12.63
C SER A 59 3.31 0.38 -12.33
N HIS A 60 4.57 0.76 -12.44
CA HIS A 60 4.96 2.14 -12.72
C HIS A 60 6.16 2.07 -13.68
N TRP A 61 5.81 2.01 -14.97
CA TRP A 61 6.68 2.03 -16.16
C TRP A 61 7.61 0.83 -16.35
N ASP A 62 7.04 -0.31 -16.74
CA ASP A 62 7.82 -1.48 -17.16
C ASP A 62 8.50 -1.27 -18.54
N LEU A 63 7.97 -0.37 -19.38
CA LEU A 63 8.55 -0.02 -20.70
C LEU A 63 9.89 0.72 -20.61
N ASP A 64 10.12 1.46 -19.51
CA ASP A 64 11.36 2.25 -19.33
C ASP A 64 12.59 1.37 -19.03
N TYR A 65 12.37 0.08 -18.74
CA TYR A 65 13.43 -0.90 -18.50
C TYR A 65 13.58 -1.94 -19.60
N MET A 66 12.73 -1.88 -20.64
CA MET A 66 12.87 -2.74 -21.81
C MET A 66 13.94 -2.20 -22.75
N SER A 67 14.67 -3.11 -23.38
CA SER A 67 15.59 -2.76 -24.46
C SER A 67 14.82 -2.28 -25.70
N THR A 68 15.50 -1.53 -26.58
CA THR A 68 14.91 -1.08 -27.85
C THR A 68 14.38 -2.24 -28.70
N ASP A 69 15.07 -3.37 -28.68
CA ASP A 69 14.74 -4.55 -29.50
C ASP A 69 13.44 -5.20 -29.03
N GLU A 70 13.26 -5.33 -27.70
CA GLU A 70 12.02 -5.87 -27.10
C GLU A 70 10.82 -4.95 -27.35
N LEU A 71 11.04 -3.63 -27.39
CA LEU A 71 9.99 -2.67 -27.75
C LEU A 71 9.60 -2.81 -29.23
N GLU A 72 10.58 -2.93 -30.12
CA GLU A 72 10.35 -3.05 -31.56
C GLU A 72 9.59 -4.33 -31.92
N GLU A 73 9.85 -5.46 -31.27
CA GLU A 73 9.08 -6.70 -31.47
C GLU A 73 7.59 -6.51 -31.13
N ILE A 74 7.28 -5.83 -30.02
CA ILE A 74 5.90 -5.58 -29.59
C ILE A 74 5.18 -4.70 -30.61
N PHE A 75 5.82 -3.63 -31.10
CA PHE A 75 5.18 -2.69 -32.03
C PHE A 75 5.16 -3.18 -33.49
N ASN A 76 6.10 -4.03 -33.91
CA ASN A 76 6.15 -4.56 -35.27
C ASN A 76 5.24 -5.78 -35.50
N THR A 77 4.60 -6.34 -34.46
CA THR A 77 3.65 -7.47 -34.60
C THR A 77 2.31 -7.12 -35.28
N LYS A 78 2.12 -5.86 -35.70
CA LYS A 78 0.93 -5.40 -36.45
C LYS A 78 1.29 -4.85 -37.84
N LYS A 79 1.97 -5.65 -38.66
CA LYS A 79 2.13 -5.35 -40.08
C LYS A 79 1.46 -6.41 -40.94
#